data_AF-A0A1A8E662-F1
#
_entry.id   AF-A0A1A8E662-F1
#
_cell.length_a   1.000
_cell.length_b   1.000
_cell.length_c   1.000
_cell.angle_alpha   90.00
_cell.angle_beta   90.00
_cell.angle_gamma   90.00
#
_symmetry.space_group_name_H-M   'P 1'
#
loop_
_entity.id
_entity.type
_entity.pdbx_description
1 polymer ?
#
loop_
_entity_poly.entity_id
_entity_poly.type
_entity_poly.pdbx_seq_one_letter_code
_entity_poly.pdbx_strand_id
1 'polypeptide(L)' 'PDYRSQGVGLYARTDRRPMQHAEFIRSAKSRQRYWARNFVGWPQFSSHQPNSAHWALRRWEQRGVLHWLVTQ' A
#
# COMPACT_ATOMS: atom_id res chain seq x y z
N PRO A 1 5.71 -0.58 -5.37
CA PRO A 1 5.31 -1.46 -6.50
C PRO A 1 3.81 -1.71 -6.42
N ASP A 2 3.13 -1.90 -7.53
CA ASP A 2 1.76 -2.38 -7.51
C ASP A 2 1.74 -3.92 -7.30
N TYR A 3 0.54 -4.49 -7.26
CA TYR A 3 0.37 -5.91 -7.00
C TYR A 3 0.41 -6.76 -8.28
N ARG A 4 -0.10 -6.24 -9.41
CA ARG A 4 -0.56 -7.10 -10.53
C ARG A 4 0.04 -6.77 -11.90
N SER A 5 0.79 -5.67 -12.06
CA SER A 5 1.42 -5.35 -13.35
C SER A 5 2.28 -6.51 -13.85
N GLN A 6 2.20 -6.80 -15.15
CA GLN A 6 2.95 -7.91 -15.74
C GLN A 6 4.46 -7.67 -15.61
N GLY A 7 5.21 -8.70 -15.19
CA GLY A 7 6.67 -8.64 -15.04
C GLY A 7 7.18 -7.79 -13.87
N VAL A 8 6.40 -6.82 -13.38
CA VAL A 8 6.81 -5.88 -12.33
C VAL A 8 5.85 -5.82 -11.12
N GLY A 9 4.70 -6.48 -11.13
CA GLY A 9 3.81 -6.54 -9.97
C GLY A 9 4.37 -7.45 -8.87
N LEU A 10 4.03 -7.19 -7.61
CA LEU A 10 4.47 -8.02 -6.48
C LEU A 10 4.09 -9.51 -6.66
N TYR A 11 2.89 -9.80 -7.16
CA TYR A 11 2.41 -11.17 -7.38
C TYR A 11 2.98 -11.83 -8.64
N ALA A 12 3.44 -11.03 -9.61
CA ALA A 12 4.13 -11.53 -10.79
C ALA A 12 5.61 -11.86 -10.50
N ARG A 13 6.23 -11.12 -9.57
CA ARG A 13 7.66 -11.26 -9.25
C ARG A 13 7.96 -12.16 -8.05
N THR A 14 6.97 -12.42 -7.19
CA THR A 14 7.18 -13.16 -5.94
C THR A 14 5.97 -14.01 -5.54
N ASP A 15 6.21 -15.04 -4.72
CA ASP A 15 5.18 -15.83 -4.06
C ASP A 15 4.63 -15.17 -2.79
N ARG A 16 4.96 -13.90 -2.54
CA ARG A 16 4.46 -13.18 -1.36
C ARG A 16 2.96 -12.95 -1.52
N ARG A 17 2.20 -13.29 -0.48
CA ARG A 17 0.74 -13.09 -0.41
C ARG A 17 0.38 -12.26 0.83
N PRO A 18 -0.73 -11.52 0.79
CA PRO A 18 -1.23 -10.78 1.95
C PRO A 18 -1.51 -11.71 3.12
N MET A 19 -1.33 -11.19 4.34
CA MET A 19 -1.85 -11.85 5.52
C MET A 19 -3.37 -11.74 5.55
N GLN A 20 -4.05 -12.86 5.77
CA GLN A 20 -5.50 -12.86 5.88
C GLN A 20 -5.93 -12.30 7.25
N HIS A 21 -7.01 -11.52 7.29
CA HIS A 21 -7.52 -10.92 8.52
C HIS A 21 -7.75 -11.97 9.63
N ALA A 22 -8.38 -13.10 9.28
CA ALA A 22 -8.64 -14.16 10.24
C ALA A 22 -7.36 -14.74 10.85
N GLU A 23 -6.28 -14.85 10.06
CA GLU A 23 -4.98 -15.31 10.55
C GLU A 23 -4.39 -14.30 11.55
N PHE A 24 -4.45 -13.01 11.22
CA PHE A 24 -3.93 -11.94 12.07
C PHE A 24 -4.63 -11.92 13.44
N ILE A 25 -5.96 -12.02 13.48
CA ILE A 25 -6.71 -11.97 14.74
C ILE A 25 -6.51 -13.23 15.58
N ARG A 26 -6.45 -14.41 14.94
CA ARG A 26 -6.42 -15.69 15.65
C ARG A 26 -5.03 -16.12 16.14
N SER A 27 -3.94 -15.50 15.65
CA SER A 27 -2.58 -15.97 15.92
C SER A 27 -1.63 -14.86 16.37
N ALA A 28 -1.18 -14.91 17.63
CA ALA A 28 -0.16 -14.00 18.15
C ALA A 28 1.17 -14.11 17.39
N LYS A 29 1.56 -15.34 17.00
CA LYS A 29 2.76 -15.60 16.19
C LYS A 29 2.65 -14.95 14.80
N SER A 30 1.47 -14.99 14.19
CA SER A 30 1.23 -14.32 12.90
C SER A 30 1.32 -12.80 13.06
N ARG A 31 0.74 -12.21 14.13
CA ARG A 31 0.90 -10.77 14.42
C ARG A 31 2.36 -10.38 14.63
N GLN A 32 3.13 -11.16 15.39
CA GLN A 32 4.56 -10.89 15.60
C GLN A 32 5.32 -10.88 14.27
N ARG A 33 5.07 -11.86 13.39
CA ARG A 33 5.68 -11.92 12.05
C ARG A 33 5.27 -10.73 11.19
N TYR A 34 3.99 -10.34 11.21
CA TYR A 34 3.49 -9.18 10.47
C TYR A 34 4.19 -7.90 10.92
N TRP A 35 4.18 -7.64 12.23
CA TRP A 35 4.74 -6.41 12.79
C TRP A 35 6.25 -6.34 12.65
N ALA A 36 6.98 -7.45 12.83
CA ALA A 36 8.42 -7.47 12.60
C ALA A 36 8.78 -7.04 11.16
N ARG A 37 8.04 -7.53 10.16
CA ARG A 37 8.25 -7.13 8.76
C ARG A 37 7.84 -5.69 8.50
N ASN A 38 6.72 -5.25 9.07
CA ASN A 38 6.24 -3.87 8.92
C ASN A 38 7.23 -2.87 9.53
N PHE A 39 7.73 -3.15 10.74
CA PHE A 39 8.70 -2.32 11.45
C PHE A 39 9.99 -2.13 10.65
N VAL A 40 10.58 -3.21 10.14
CA VAL A 40 11.82 -3.14 9.34
C VAL A 40 11.61 -2.35 8.05
N GLY A 41 10.45 -2.48 7.39
CA GLY A 41 10.15 -1.77 6.15
C GLY A 41 9.70 -0.32 6.34
N TRP A 42 9.31 0.08 7.55
CA TRP A 42 8.64 1.35 7.81
C TRP A 42 9.45 2.58 7.36
N PRO A 43 10.74 2.74 7.71
CA PRO A 43 11.49 3.95 7.36
C PRO A 43 11.56 4.22 5.84
N GLN A 44 11.68 3.16 5.04
CA GLN A 44 11.66 3.28 3.58
C GLN A 44 10.24 3.51 3.06
N PHE A 45 9.24 2.81 3.61
CA PHE A 45 7.86 2.97 3.16
C PHE A 45 7.35 4.39 3.41
N SER A 46 7.58 4.93 4.61
CA SER A 46 7.09 6.25 5.03
C SER A 46 7.81 7.43 4.37
N SER A 47 8.94 7.21 3.69
CA SER A 47 9.70 8.29 3.05
C SER A 47 9.22 8.64 1.64
N HIS A 48 8.39 7.79 1.02
CA HIS A 48 7.87 8.04 -0.33
C HIS A 48 7.00 9.30 -0.37
N GLN A 49 7.19 10.11 -1.42
CA GLN A 49 6.48 11.37 -1.61
C GLN A 49 5.39 11.26 -2.70
N PRO A 50 4.36 12.12 -2.69
CA PRO A 50 3.36 12.19 -3.74
C PRO A 50 3.99 12.53 -5.10
N ASN A 51 3.58 11.81 -6.15
CA ASN A 51 3.99 12.10 -7.53
C ASN A 51 3.05 13.11 -8.22
N SER A 52 3.36 13.50 -9.46
CA SER A 52 2.60 14.48 -10.25
C SER A 52 1.10 14.18 -10.38
N ALA A 53 0.70 12.90 -10.43
CA ALA A 53 -0.71 12.53 -10.50
C ALA A 53 -1.46 12.91 -9.22
N HIS A 54 -0.86 12.72 -8.04
CA HIS A 54 -1.44 13.16 -6.77
C HIS A 54 -1.62 14.69 -6.74
N TRP A 55 -0.61 15.43 -7.21
CA TRP A 55 -0.67 16.89 -7.27
C TRP A 55 -1.72 17.41 -8.26
N ALA A 56 -1.92 16.71 -9.38
CA ALA A 56 -2.96 17.04 -10.34
C ALA A 56 -4.36 16.87 -9.73
N LEU A 57 -4.62 15.74 -9.06
CA LEU A 57 -5.89 15.49 -8.38
C LEU A 57 -6.17 16.54 -7.29
N ARG A 58 -5.16 16.88 -6.48
CA ARG A 58 -5.24 17.98 -5.49
C ARG A 58 -5.61 19.31 -6.13
N ARG A 59 -5.06 19.63 -7.32
CA ARG A 59 -5.40 20.88 -8.03
C ARG A 59 -6.84 20.88 -8.56
N TRP A 60 -7.36 19.73 -8.97
CA TRP A 60 -8.74 19.60 -9.43
C TRP A 60 -9.73 19.78 -8.28
N GLU A 61 -9.44 19.22 -7.11
CA GLU A 61 -10.21 19.42 -5.89
C GLU A 61 -10.23 20.90 -5.47
N GLN A 62 -9.07 21.56 -5.44
CA GLN A 62 -8.98 22.99 -5.11
C GLN A 62 -9.76 23.92 -6.04
N ARG A 63 -10.04 23.47 -7.26
CA ARG A 63 -10.82 24.22 -8.26
C ARG A 63 -12.32 23.87 -8.23
N GLY A 64 -12.75 22.97 -7.35
CA GLY A 64 -14.12 22.49 -7.27
C GLY A 64 -14.54 21.59 -8.43
N VAL A 65 -13.59 21.07 -9.22
CA VAL A 65 -13.87 20.17 -10.36
C VAL A 65 -13.97 18.72 -9.90
N LEU A 66 -13.25 18.36 -8.84
CA LEU A 66 -13.29 17.05 -8.22
C LEU A 66 -14.17 17.11 -6.97
N HIS A 67 -15.26 16.33 -6.95
CA HIS A 67 -16.21 16.30 -5.83
C HIS A 67 -15.78 15.35 -4.70
N TRP A 68 -15.29 14.15 -5.04
CA TRP A 68 -14.82 13.15 -4.08
C TRP A 68 -13.68 12.33 -4.67
N LEU A 69 -12.72 11.95 -3.81
CA LEU A 69 -11.61 11.06 -4.13
C LEU A 69 -11.64 9.84 -3.20
N VAL A 70 -11.58 8.65 -3.78
CA VAL A 70 -11.51 7.38 -3.05
C VAL A 70 -10.25 6.64 -3.51
N THR A 71 -9.49 6.08 -2.57
CA THR A 71 -8.36 5.18 -2.83
C THR A 71 -8.64 3.79 -2.26
N GLN A 72 -8.11 2.78 -2.93
CA GLN A 72 -8.07 1.38 -2.48
C GLN A 72 -6.89 1.17 -1.51
#